data_AF-A0A2E8H4D1-F1
#
_entry.id   AF-A0A2E8H4D1-F1
#
_cell.length_a   1.000
_cell.length_b   1.000
_cell.length_c   1.000
_cell.angle_alpha   90.00
_cell.angle_beta   90.00
_cell.angle_gamma   90.00
#
_symmetry.space_group_name_H-M   'P 1'
#
loop_
_entity.id
_entity.type
_entity.pdbx_description
1 polymer ?
#
loop_
_entity_poly.entity_id
_entity_poly.type
_entity_poly.pdbx_seq_one_letter_code
_entity_poly.pdbx_strand_id
1 'polypeptide(L)' 'LHLKKLGIKLEKLSKEQADYLGLKRSGPYKAEHYRY' A
#
# COMPACT_ATOMS: atom_id res chain seq x y z
N LEU A 1 8.48 4.75 10.20
CA LEU A 1 9.14 4.06 11.35
C LEU A 1 8.16 3.62 12.47
N HIS A 2 6.86 3.96 12.43
CA HIS A 2 5.92 3.61 13.49
C HIS A 2 5.37 2.17 13.42
N LEU A 3 5.03 1.69 12.22
CA LEU A 3 4.38 0.38 12.05
C LEU A 3 5.23 -0.81 12.52
N LYS A 4 6.57 -0.72 12.41
CA LYS A 4 7.48 -1.79 12.86
C LYS A 4 7.41 -2.04 14.38
N LYS A 5 7.09 -1.02 15.18
CA LYS A 5 6.95 -1.15 16.64
C LYS A 5 5.64 -1.81 17.06
N LEU A 6 4.64 -1.82 16.18
CA LEU A 6 3.33 -2.44 16.43
C LEU A 6 3.31 -3.94 16.10
N GLY A 7 4.44 -4.51 15.66
CA GLY A 7 4.51 -5.93 15.26
C GLY A 7 3.67 -6.28 14.02
N ILE A 8 3.13 -5.28 13.33
CA ILE A 8 2.29 -5.47 12.15
C ILE A 8 3.16 -5.93 10.97
N LYS A 9 2.72 -7.00 10.30
CA LYS A 9 3.29 -7.45 9.03
C LYS A 9 2.53 -6.77 7.89
N LEU A 10 3.23 -5.97 7.10
CA LEU A 10 2.66 -5.36 5.90
C LEU A 10 2.75 -6.34 4.74
N GLU A 11 1.62 -6.65 4.14
CA GLU A 11 1.58 -7.38 2.88
C GLU A 11 1.98 -6.47 1.71
N LYS A 12 2.67 -7.06 0.73
CA LYS A 12 3.08 -6.36 -0.49
C LYS A 12 2.15 -6.74 -1.62
N LEU A 13 1.71 -5.76 -2.40
CA LEU A 13 0.94 -6.03 -3.61
C LEU A 13 1.71 -6.98 -4.54
N SER A 14 1.02 -7.99 -5.05
CA SER A 14 1.46 -8.76 -6.21
C SER A 14 1.49 -7.87 -7.45
N LYS A 15 2.14 -8.34 -8.52
CA LYS A 15 2.14 -7.60 -9.79
C LYS A 15 0.71 -7.45 -10.33
N GLU A 16 -0.04 -8.55 -10.36
CA GLU A 16 -1.42 -8.60 -10.84
C GLU A 16 -2.35 -7.69 -10.04
N GLN A 17 -2.21 -7.64 -8.71
CA GLN A 17 -3.01 -6.75 -7.86
C GLN A 17 -2.70 -5.27 -8.12
N ALA A 18 -1.42 -4.94 -8.30
CA ALA A 18 -0.99 -3.58 -8.60
C ALA A 18 -1.51 -3.13 -9.97
N ASP A 19 -1.41 -4.00 -10.97
CA ASP A 19 -1.91 -3.76 -12.33
C ASP A 19 -3.45 -3.62 -12.33
N TYR A 20 -4.16 -4.49 -11.61
CA TYR A 20 -5.62 -4.43 -11.48
C TYR A 20 -6.11 -3.12 -10.83
N LEU A 21 -5.40 -2.64 -9.82
CA LEU A 21 -5.72 -1.39 -9.13
C LEU A 21 -5.18 -0.14 -9.84
N GLY A 22 -4.35 -0.29 -10.87
CA GLY A 22 -3.67 0.82 -11.54
C GLY A 22 -2.69 1.57 -10.63
N LEU A 23 -2.10 0.88 -9.64
CA LEU A 23 -1.20 1.46 -8.64
C LEU A 23 0.22 0.93 -8.81
N LYS A 24 1.21 1.70 -8.38
CA LYS A 24 2.59 1.19 -8.21
C LYS A 24 2.66 0.26 -7.00
N ARG A 25 3.45 -0.81 -7.08
CA ARG A 25 3.66 -1.76 -5.96
C ARG A 25 4.21 -1.10 -4.69
N SER A 26 4.94 0.01 -4.82
CA SER A 26 5.49 0.81 -3.72
C SER A 26 4.60 1.99 -3.30
N GLY A 27 3.42 2.12 -3.92
CA GLY A 27 2.53 3.26 -3.73
C GLY A 27 2.93 4.51 -4.54
N PRO A 28 2.25 5.64 -4.31
CA PRO A 28 1.22 5.87 -3.29
C PRO A 28 0.01 4.94 -3.44
N TYR A 29 -0.51 4.42 -2.30
CA TYR A 29 -1.58 3.42 -2.28
C TYR A 29 -2.99 4.01 -2.20
N LYS A 30 -3.09 5.34 -2.11
CA LYS A 30 -4.32 6.14 -2.01
C LYS A 30 -4.11 7.46 -2.74
N ALA A 31 -5.18 8.03 -3.28
CA ALA A 31 -5.16 9.34 -3.93
C ALA A 31 -5.13 10.47 -2.90
N GLU A 32 -4.76 11.69 -3.32
CA GLU A 32 -4.62 12.84 -2.41
C GLU A 32 -5.92 13.26 -1.71
N HIS A 33 -7.07 13.03 -2.35
CA HIS A 33 -8.39 13.33 -1.78
C HIS A 33 -8.93 12.20 -0.89
N TYR A 34 -8.14 11.17 -0.60
CA TYR A 34 -8.55 10.08 0.27
C TYR A 34 -8.61 10.57 1.72
N ARG A 35 -9.76 10.37 2.37
CA ARG A 35 -10.08 11.03 3.66
C ARG A 35 -9.57 10.31 4.91
N TYR A 36 -8.88 9.18 4.74
CA TYR A 36 -8.39 8.34 5.85
C TYR A 36 -6.88 8.16 5.78
#